data_AF-A0A5Q6RQT7-F1
#
_entry.id   AF-A0A5Q6RQT7-F1
#
_cell.length_a   1.000
_cell.length_b   1.000
_cell.length_c   1.000
_cell.angle_alpha   90.00
_cell.angle_beta   90.00
_cell.angle_gamma   90.00
#
_symmetry.space_group_name_H-M   'P 1'
#
loop_
_entity.id
_entity.type
_entity.pdbx_description
1 polymer ?
#
loop_
_entity_poly.entity_id
_entity_poly.type
_entity_poly.pdbx_seq_one_letter_code
_entity_poly.pdbx_strand_id
1 'polypeptide(L)'
;MTTYVLVIAAACLALVGSAFARSDIAQRIVGAILAVALAFCVVATIFEDPVTGMQHDVLVLFALVLAVAGGGIVTSAAFETIDSSRTEDTYGRTVTAAAAVLRGGAWVGALERLAVFGALAARWPEGVAIVLAVKGLGRYPELKIQGSSGAAERFIIGTMISVIWAVACVYVVFAPYIVPAR
;
A
#
# COMPACT_ATOMS: atom_id res chain seq x y z
N MET A 1 8.58 -20.21 -8.57
CA MET A 1 9.16 -19.38 -9.66
C MET A 1 8.17 -18.34 -10.20
N THR A 2 6.89 -18.69 -10.35
CA THR A 2 5.82 -17.79 -10.83
C THR A 2 5.67 -16.55 -9.93
N THR A 3 5.58 -16.75 -8.61
CA THR A 3 5.45 -15.67 -7.63
C THR A 3 6.61 -14.69 -7.72
N TYR A 4 7.83 -15.20 -7.84
CA TYR A 4 9.04 -14.38 -7.97
C TYR A 4 8.97 -13.44 -9.19
N VAL A 5 8.63 -13.98 -10.36
CA VAL A 5 8.51 -13.19 -11.60
C VAL A 5 7.39 -12.15 -11.50
N LEU A 6 6.24 -12.54 -10.93
CA LEU A 6 5.10 -11.65 -10.81
C LEU A 6 5.34 -10.50 -9.83
N VAL A 7 6.03 -10.74 -8.71
CA VAL A 7 6.39 -9.67 -7.77
C VAL A 7 7.34 -8.66 -8.43
N ILE A 8 8.35 -9.13 -9.16
CA ILE A 8 9.27 -8.24 -9.88
C ILE A 8 8.52 -7.42 -10.94
N ALA A 9 7.69 -8.07 -11.75
CA ALA A 9 6.90 -7.40 -12.78
C ALA A 9 5.94 -6.36 -12.17
N ALA A 10 5.24 -6.71 -11.08
CA ALA A 10 4.33 -5.81 -10.38
C ALA A 10 5.08 -4.63 -9.74
N ALA A 11 6.26 -4.86 -9.15
CA ALA A 11 7.08 -3.80 -8.58
C ALA A 11 7.61 -2.83 -9.64
N CYS A 12 8.04 -3.34 -10.80
CA CYS A 12 8.41 -2.52 -11.95
C CYS A 12 7.20 -1.70 -12.46
N LEU A 13 6.03 -2.33 -12.58
CA LEU A 13 4.80 -1.64 -12.95
C LEU A 13 4.41 -0.57 -11.93
N ALA A 14 4.59 -0.83 -10.64
CA ALA A 14 4.33 0.13 -9.58
C ALA A 14 5.29 1.34 -9.65
N LEU A 15 6.58 1.11 -9.91
CA LEU A 15 7.56 2.19 -10.11
C LEU A 15 7.19 3.04 -11.32
N VAL A 16 6.95 2.42 -12.48
CA VAL A 16 6.56 3.12 -13.71
C VAL A 16 5.23 3.85 -13.52
N GLY A 17 4.24 3.19 -12.93
CA GLY A 17 2.94 3.78 -12.62
C GLY A 17 3.07 5.00 -11.71
N SER A 18 3.91 4.93 -10.68
CA SER A 18 4.12 6.05 -9.74
C SER A 18 4.79 7.26 -10.40
N ALA A 19 5.61 7.04 -11.43
CA ALA A 19 6.30 8.11 -12.16
C ALA A 19 5.48 8.70 -13.31
N PHE A 20 4.66 7.88 -13.99
CA PHE A 20 4.04 8.23 -15.28
C PHE A 20 2.50 8.24 -15.28
N ALA A 21 1.82 7.51 -14.37
CA ALA A 21 0.36 7.52 -14.31
C ALA A 21 -0.16 8.79 -13.62
N ARG A 22 -0.29 9.85 -14.40
CA ARG A 22 -0.79 11.16 -13.93
C ARG A 22 -2.31 11.35 -14.08
N SER A 23 -2.97 10.53 -14.90
CA SER A 23 -4.42 10.58 -15.04
C SER A 23 -5.10 9.64 -14.05
N ASP A 24 -6.27 10.06 -13.56
CA ASP A 24 -7.10 9.32 -12.61
C ASP A 24 -7.42 7.90 -13.13
N ILE A 25 -7.90 7.81 -14.38
CA ILE A 25 -8.16 6.54 -15.07
C ILE A 25 -6.93 5.62 -15.10
N ALA A 26 -5.73 6.16 -15.37
CA ALA A 26 -4.52 5.36 -15.39
C ALA A 26 -4.17 4.83 -14.00
N GLN A 27 -4.31 5.65 -12.96
CA GLN A 27 -4.08 5.20 -11.58
C GLN A 27 -5.05 4.09 -11.16
N ARG A 28 -6.32 4.18 -11.55
CA ARG A 28 -7.31 3.11 -11.33
C ARG A 28 -6.96 1.81 -12.01
N ILE A 29 -6.65 1.86 -13.30
CA ILE A 29 -6.31 0.65 -14.06
C ILE A 29 -5.06 0.01 -13.48
N VAL A 30 -3.99 0.79 -13.27
CA VAL A 30 -2.74 0.27 -12.69
C VAL A 30 -2.97 -0.26 -11.28
N GLY A 31 -3.71 0.47 -10.43
CA GLY A 31 -4.04 0.03 -9.08
C GLY A 31 -4.83 -1.29 -9.05
N ALA A 32 -5.83 -1.43 -9.93
CA ALA A 32 -6.59 -2.68 -10.06
C ALA A 32 -5.71 -3.84 -10.54
N ILE A 33 -4.83 -3.61 -11.53
CA ILE A 33 -3.89 -4.63 -12.02
C ILE A 33 -2.95 -5.06 -10.88
N LEU A 34 -2.39 -4.11 -10.12
CA LEU A 34 -1.51 -4.41 -8.99
C LEU A 34 -2.26 -5.20 -7.90
N ALA A 35 -3.51 -4.83 -7.58
CA ALA A 35 -4.35 -5.54 -6.63
C ALA A 35 -4.61 -7.00 -7.04
N VAL A 36 -5.00 -7.21 -8.29
CA VAL A 36 -5.25 -8.55 -8.83
C VAL A 36 -3.96 -9.36 -8.90
N ALA A 37 -2.85 -8.76 -9.34
CA ALA A 37 -1.55 -9.43 -9.41
C ALA A 37 -1.06 -9.86 -8.02
N LEU A 38 -1.21 -9.00 -7.00
CA LEU A 38 -0.81 -9.34 -5.63
C LEU A 38 -1.70 -10.44 -5.05
N ALA A 39 -3.02 -10.37 -5.27
CA ALA A 39 -3.95 -11.42 -4.86
C ALA A 39 -3.60 -12.77 -5.50
N PHE A 40 -3.24 -12.77 -6.79
CA PHE A 40 -2.76 -13.97 -7.47
C PHE A 40 -1.45 -14.48 -6.87
N CYS A 41 -0.49 -13.61 -6.56
CA CYS A 41 0.77 -14.00 -5.90
C CYS A 41 0.52 -14.65 -4.53
N VAL A 42 -0.40 -14.10 -3.72
CA VAL A 42 -0.79 -14.68 -2.43
C VAL A 42 -1.29 -16.11 -2.63
N VAL A 43 -2.16 -16.35 -3.62
CA VAL A 43 -2.65 -17.71 -3.91
C VAL A 43 -1.53 -18.61 -4.43
N ALA A 44 -0.68 -18.11 -5.33
CA ALA A 44 0.42 -18.88 -5.90
C ALA A 44 1.42 -19.37 -4.85
N THR A 45 1.64 -18.59 -3.77
CA THR A 45 2.53 -19.00 -2.66
C THR A 45 2.11 -20.28 -1.94
N ILE A 46 0.84 -20.68 -2.04
CA ILE A 46 0.32 -21.93 -1.46
C ILE A 46 0.86 -23.16 -2.21
N PHE A 47 1.25 -22.98 -3.47
CA PHE A 47 1.67 -24.05 -4.37
C PHE A 47 3.17 -23.99 -4.72
N GLU A 48 3.91 -23.03 -4.18
CA GLU A 48 5.33 -22.82 -4.50
C GLU A 48 6.23 -23.14 -3.30
N ASP A 49 7.33 -23.82 -3.57
CA ASP A 49 8.37 -24.07 -2.58
C ASP A 49 9.09 -22.77 -2.16
N PRO A 50 9.64 -22.72 -0.94
CA PRO A 50 10.44 -21.59 -0.47
C PRO A 50 11.64 -21.32 -1.38
N VAL A 51 11.75 -20.07 -1.82
CA VAL A 51 12.89 -19.56 -2.59
C VAL A 51 14.01 -19.16 -1.64
N THR A 52 15.23 -19.69 -1.79
CA THR A 52 16.34 -19.48 -0.85
C THR A 52 17.51 -18.68 -1.44
N GLY A 53 18.44 -18.23 -0.59
CA GLY A 53 19.65 -17.52 -1.00
C GLY A 53 19.38 -16.16 -1.66
N MET A 54 20.18 -15.81 -2.68
CA MET A 54 20.08 -14.52 -3.38
C MET A 54 18.68 -14.23 -3.93
N GLN A 55 17.95 -15.25 -4.37
CA GLN A 55 16.60 -15.08 -4.90
C GLN A 55 15.62 -14.62 -3.81
N HIS A 56 15.79 -15.07 -2.56
CA HIS A 56 15.00 -14.59 -1.43
C HIS A 56 15.25 -13.10 -1.19
N ASP A 57 16.52 -12.68 -1.17
CA ASP A 57 16.88 -11.28 -0.90
C ASP A 57 16.37 -10.34 -1.99
N VAL A 58 16.43 -10.77 -3.25
CA VAL A 58 15.84 -10.03 -4.38
C VAL A 58 14.31 -9.96 -4.24
N LEU A 59 13.66 -11.06 -3.85
CA LEU A 59 12.21 -11.08 -3.64
C LEU A 59 11.79 -10.12 -2.52
N VAL A 60 12.51 -10.10 -1.39
CA VAL A 60 12.30 -9.15 -0.29
C VAL A 60 12.40 -7.70 -0.79
N LEU A 61 13.45 -7.38 -1.57
CA LEU A 61 13.67 -6.04 -2.11
C LEU A 61 12.51 -5.60 -3.01
N PHE A 62 12.12 -6.43 -3.98
CA PHE A 62 11.04 -6.08 -4.91
C PHE A 62 9.66 -6.07 -4.22
N ALA A 63 9.43 -6.92 -3.23
CA ALA A 63 8.22 -6.87 -2.41
C ALA A 63 8.15 -5.58 -1.58
N LEU A 64 9.27 -5.08 -1.07
CA LEU A 64 9.33 -3.78 -0.38
C LEU A 64 9.01 -2.63 -1.33
N VAL A 65 9.58 -2.64 -2.54
CA VAL A 65 9.27 -1.66 -3.58
C VAL A 65 7.77 -1.70 -3.92
N LEU A 66 7.21 -2.89 -4.09
CA LEU A 66 5.78 -3.08 -4.36
C LEU A 66 4.91 -2.59 -3.20
N ALA A 67 5.31 -2.84 -1.95
CA ALA A 67 4.62 -2.34 -0.77
C ALA A 67 4.58 -0.81 -0.78
N VAL A 68 5.72 -0.14 -0.99
CA VAL A 68 5.82 1.32 -0.88
C VAL A 68 5.21 2.03 -2.09
N ALA A 69 5.68 1.72 -3.31
CA ALA A 69 5.26 2.38 -4.55
C ALA A 69 3.86 1.93 -4.98
N GLY A 70 3.61 0.62 -4.95
CA GLY A 70 2.31 0.06 -5.32
C GLY A 70 1.20 0.48 -4.35
N GLY A 71 1.52 0.58 -3.05
CA GLY A 71 0.55 0.98 -2.04
C GLY A 71 0.02 2.40 -2.26
N GLY A 72 0.85 3.31 -2.77
CA GLY A 72 0.40 4.67 -3.11
C GLY A 72 -0.65 4.66 -4.21
N ILE A 73 -0.40 3.91 -5.29
CA ILE A 73 -1.30 3.80 -6.44
C ILE A 73 -2.60 3.09 -6.04
N VAL A 74 -2.50 1.96 -5.32
CA VAL A 74 -3.65 1.15 -4.91
C VAL A 74 -4.56 1.92 -3.95
N THR A 75 -3.99 2.64 -2.98
CA THR A 75 -4.80 3.47 -2.07
C THR A 75 -5.50 4.61 -2.83
N SER A 76 -4.82 5.30 -3.74
CA SER A 76 -5.44 6.35 -4.58
C SER A 76 -6.55 5.79 -5.47
N ALA A 77 -6.30 4.68 -6.16
CA ALA A 77 -7.28 4.00 -7.02
C ALA A 77 -8.53 3.56 -6.26
N ALA A 78 -8.36 3.06 -5.04
CA ALA A 78 -9.47 2.68 -4.18
C ALA A 78 -10.31 3.90 -3.79
N PHE A 79 -9.68 5.01 -3.39
CA PHE A 79 -10.42 6.24 -3.09
C PHE A 79 -11.15 6.81 -4.29
N GLU A 80 -10.55 6.80 -5.47
CA GLU A 80 -11.24 7.27 -6.67
C GLU A 80 -12.47 6.40 -6.97
N THR A 81 -12.39 5.09 -6.70
CA THR A 81 -13.54 4.18 -6.84
C THR A 81 -14.64 4.48 -5.82
N ILE A 82 -14.26 4.82 -4.57
CA ILE A 82 -15.19 5.17 -3.49
C ILE A 82 -15.84 6.53 -3.75
N ASP A 83 -15.05 7.54 -4.11
CA ASP A 83 -15.51 8.92 -4.30
C ASP A 83 -16.19 9.15 -5.66
N SER A 84 -16.03 8.27 -6.67
CA SER A 84 -16.78 8.31 -7.95
C SER A 84 -18.30 8.30 -7.78
N SER A 85 -18.81 8.00 -6.57
CA SER A 85 -20.24 7.96 -6.23
C SER A 85 -20.74 9.19 -5.45
N ARG A 86 -19.90 10.20 -5.20
CA ARG A 86 -20.26 11.46 -4.51
C ARG A 86 -19.98 12.67 -5.42
N THR A 87 -21.03 13.21 -6.02
CA THR A 87 -20.99 14.46 -6.76
C THR A 87 -20.49 15.60 -5.86
N GLU A 88 -19.50 16.31 -6.39
CA GLU A 88 -18.95 17.64 -6.06
C GLU A 88 -19.33 18.29 -4.72
N ASP A 89 -18.32 18.73 -3.96
CA ASP A 89 -18.37 20.10 -3.45
C ASP A 89 -17.02 20.71 -3.00
N THR A 90 -16.88 21.99 -3.36
CA THR A 90 -15.99 23.04 -2.83
C THR A 90 -14.53 23.09 -3.32
N TYR A 91 -14.34 23.83 -4.42
CA TYR A 91 -13.06 24.34 -4.90
C TYR A 91 -12.69 25.64 -4.17
N GLY A 92 -11.49 25.70 -3.58
CA GLY A 92 -11.02 26.93 -2.91
C GLY A 92 -9.81 26.77 -1.99
N ARG A 93 -8.79 25.98 -2.37
CA ARG A 93 -7.45 26.07 -1.77
C ARG A 93 -6.43 26.31 -2.85
N THR A 94 -5.50 27.23 -2.59
CA THR A 94 -4.40 27.55 -3.50
C THR A 94 -3.68 26.27 -3.93
N VAL A 95 -3.41 26.15 -5.24
CA VAL A 95 -2.83 24.94 -5.87
C VAL A 95 -1.55 24.48 -5.17
N THR A 96 -0.76 25.41 -4.64
CA THR A 96 0.47 25.15 -3.90
C THR A 96 0.23 24.55 -2.50
N ALA A 97 -0.75 25.05 -1.75
CA ALA A 97 -1.10 24.50 -0.44
C ALA A 97 -1.76 23.12 -0.58
N ALA A 98 -2.62 22.93 -1.57
CA ALA A 98 -3.22 21.64 -1.89
C ALA A 98 -2.16 20.60 -2.28
N ALA A 99 -1.20 20.98 -3.14
CA ALA A 99 -0.08 20.11 -3.54
C ALA A 99 0.84 19.74 -2.37
N ALA A 100 1.12 20.68 -1.45
CA ALA A 100 1.93 20.41 -0.26
C ALA A 100 1.26 19.41 0.70
N VAL A 101 -0.06 19.55 0.92
CA VAL A 101 -0.85 18.62 1.75
C VAL A 101 -0.91 17.23 1.10
N LEU A 102 -1.12 17.16 -0.22
CA LEU A 102 -1.11 15.90 -0.99
C LEU A 102 0.25 15.19 -0.92
N ARG A 103 1.35 15.94 -0.98
CA ARG A 103 2.71 15.40 -0.80
C ARG A 103 2.94 14.89 0.63
N GLY A 104 2.47 15.63 1.63
CA GLY A 104 2.58 15.21 3.03
C GLY A 104 1.88 13.88 3.29
N GLY A 105 0.65 13.71 2.78
CA GLY A 105 -0.09 12.44 2.87
C GLY A 105 0.62 11.27 2.18
N ALA A 106 1.19 11.49 0.99
CA ALA A 106 1.92 10.46 0.24
C ALA A 106 3.18 9.98 0.98
N TRP A 107 3.98 10.89 1.54
CA TRP A 107 5.18 10.54 2.30
C TRP A 107 4.85 9.82 3.61
N VAL A 108 3.83 10.27 4.34
CA VAL A 108 3.38 9.57 5.55
C VAL A 108 2.95 8.14 5.23
N GLY A 109 2.21 7.94 4.13
CA GLY A 109 1.85 6.60 3.67
C GLY A 109 3.06 5.74 3.28
N ALA A 110 4.06 6.32 2.61
CA ALA A 110 5.28 5.58 2.25
C ALA A 110 6.06 5.13 3.50
N LEU A 111 6.21 6.01 4.50
CA LEU A 111 6.88 5.70 5.76
C LEU A 111 6.12 4.65 6.57
N GLU A 112 4.79 4.73 6.63
CA GLU A 112 3.95 3.70 7.25
C GLU A 112 4.21 2.33 6.61
N ARG A 113 4.16 2.23 5.27
CA ARG A 113 4.33 0.95 4.57
C ARG A 113 5.74 0.41 4.73
N LEU A 114 6.76 1.27 4.73
CA LEU A 114 8.14 0.89 5.03
C LEU A 114 8.26 0.32 6.46
N ALA A 115 7.66 0.99 7.44
CA ALA A 115 7.70 0.57 8.84
C ALA A 115 6.92 -0.74 9.09
N VAL A 116 5.72 -0.89 8.50
CA VAL A 116 4.93 -2.13 8.56
C VAL A 116 5.68 -3.28 7.92
N PHE A 117 6.21 -3.07 6.71
CA PHE A 117 7.00 -4.09 6.01
C PHE A 117 8.22 -4.49 6.83
N GLY A 118 9.00 -3.51 7.30
CA GLY A 118 10.20 -3.74 8.09
C GLY A 118 9.92 -4.46 9.41
N ALA A 119 8.87 -4.06 10.13
CA ALA A 119 8.48 -4.72 11.38
C ALA A 119 8.13 -6.19 11.16
N LEU A 120 7.33 -6.50 10.15
CA LEU A 120 6.93 -7.88 9.85
C LEU A 120 8.07 -8.72 9.29
N ALA A 121 8.91 -8.15 8.42
CA ALA A 121 10.12 -8.80 7.91
C ALA A 121 11.12 -9.10 9.04
N ALA A 122 11.20 -8.22 10.05
CA ALA A 122 11.98 -8.42 11.27
C ALA A 122 11.31 -9.35 12.31
N ARG A 123 10.17 -9.98 11.96
CA ARG A 123 9.40 -10.87 12.84
C ARG A 123 8.88 -10.20 14.11
N TRP A 124 8.61 -8.90 14.03
CA TRP A 124 8.11 -8.08 15.13
C TRP A 124 6.69 -7.55 14.83
N PRO A 125 5.64 -8.38 14.99
CA PRO A 125 4.28 -8.00 14.63
C PRO A 125 3.72 -6.85 15.49
N GLU A 126 4.18 -6.67 16.72
CA GLU A 126 3.78 -5.57 17.60
C GLU A 126 4.16 -4.19 17.02
N GLY A 127 5.20 -4.14 16.16
CA GLY A 127 5.58 -2.93 15.44
C GLY A 127 4.46 -2.35 14.58
N VAL A 128 3.55 -3.19 14.04
CA VAL A 128 2.40 -2.72 13.27
C VAL A 128 1.43 -1.91 14.14
N ALA A 129 1.19 -2.36 15.38
CA ALA A 129 0.34 -1.65 16.32
C ALA A 129 0.94 -0.27 16.69
N ILE A 130 2.26 -0.21 16.87
CA ILE A 130 2.98 1.05 17.12
C ILE A 130 2.84 2.01 15.94
N VAL A 131 3.05 1.54 14.71
CA VAL A 131 2.91 2.37 13.50
C VAL A 131 1.50 2.94 13.38
N LEU A 132 0.48 2.10 13.58
CA LEU A 132 -0.92 2.53 13.55
C LEU A 132 -1.23 3.55 14.66
N ALA A 133 -0.71 3.34 15.87
CA ALA A 133 -0.88 4.26 16.98
C ALA A 133 -0.26 5.63 16.68
N VAL A 134 0.99 5.66 16.21
CA VAL A 134 1.69 6.91 15.83
C VAL A 134 0.93 7.64 14.73
N LYS A 135 0.47 6.93 13.69
CA LYS A 135 -0.30 7.51 12.59
C LYS A 135 -1.64 8.08 13.06
N GLY A 136 -2.34 7.38 13.94
CA GLY A 136 -3.61 7.83 14.53
C GLY A 136 -3.46 9.08 15.40
N LEU A 137 -2.43 9.14 16.25
CA LEU A 137 -2.15 10.31 17.10
C LEU A 137 -1.86 11.57 16.29
N GLY A 138 -1.12 11.43 15.18
CA GLY A 138 -0.78 12.56 14.30
C GLY A 138 -1.99 13.25 13.67
N ARG A 139 -3.12 12.55 13.53
CA ARG A 139 -4.36 13.08 12.91
C ARG A 139 -5.46 13.40 13.93
N TYR A 140 -5.28 13.05 15.20
CA TYR A 140 -6.28 13.25 16.25
C TYR A 140 -6.71 14.73 16.41
N PRO A 141 -5.81 15.73 16.40
CA PRO A 141 -6.22 17.14 16.52
C PRO A 141 -7.10 17.59 15.35
N GLU A 142 -6.80 17.15 14.14
CA GLU A 142 -7.51 17.54 12.92
C GLU A 142 -8.92 16.94 12.88
N LEU A 143 -9.06 15.67 13.29
CA LEU A 143 -10.36 15.00 13.40
C LEU A 143 -11.24 15.60 14.52
N LYS A 144 -10.62 16.01 15.63
CA LYS A 144 -11.34 16.66 16.75
C LYS A 144 -11.86 18.05 16.37
N ILE A 145 -11.10 18.81 15.59
CA ILE A 145 -11.46 20.18 15.20
C ILE A 145 -12.48 20.21 14.05
N GLN A 146 -12.38 19.28 13.08
CA GLN A 146 -13.17 19.33 11.85
C GLN A 146 -14.59 18.76 11.96
N GLY A 147 -14.97 18.06 13.05
CA GLY A 147 -16.34 17.64 13.36
C GLY A 147 -17.08 16.79 12.30
N SER A 148 -16.44 16.48 11.17
CA SER A 148 -17.06 15.82 10.01
C SER A 148 -16.73 14.32 10.05
N SER A 149 -17.78 13.50 10.16
CA SER A 149 -17.66 12.03 10.18
C SER A 149 -16.90 11.48 8.95
N GLY A 150 -17.03 12.14 7.80
CA GLY A 150 -16.43 11.67 6.54
C GLY A 150 -14.90 11.75 6.49
N ALA A 151 -14.27 12.71 7.17
CA ALA A 151 -12.80 12.82 7.17
C ALA A 151 -12.15 11.70 8.01
N ALA A 152 -12.75 11.38 9.17
CA ALA A 152 -12.32 10.28 10.02
C ALA A 152 -12.50 8.92 9.31
N GLU A 153 -13.65 8.72 8.67
CA GLU A 153 -13.95 7.50 7.91
C GLU A 153 -12.93 7.28 6.78
N ARG A 154 -12.69 8.30 5.95
CA ARG A 154 -11.68 8.23 4.88
C ARG A 154 -10.28 7.95 5.43
N PHE A 155 -9.91 8.56 6.56
CA PHE A 155 -8.61 8.27 7.18
C PHE A 155 -8.47 6.81 7.62
N ILE A 156 -9.51 6.23 8.22
CA ILE A 156 -9.53 4.82 8.64
C ILE A 156 -9.46 3.91 7.41
N ILE A 157 -10.33 4.12 6.41
CA ILE A 157 -10.36 3.32 5.19
C ILE A 157 -9.00 3.34 4.48
N GLY A 158 -8.41 4.52 4.29
CA GLY A 158 -7.11 4.65 3.63
C GLY A 158 -5.98 3.96 4.39
N THR A 159 -6.02 4.02 5.72
CA THR A 159 -5.05 3.32 6.57
C THR A 159 -5.19 1.81 6.46
N MET A 160 -6.42 1.28 6.53
CA MET A 160 -6.67 -0.16 6.41
C MET A 160 -6.23 -0.70 5.04
N ILE A 161 -6.56 -0.01 3.95
CA ILE A 161 -6.13 -0.40 2.60
C ILE A 161 -4.60 -0.41 2.50
N SER A 162 -3.94 0.66 2.96
CA SER A 162 -2.47 0.79 2.93
C SER A 162 -1.77 -0.32 3.72
N VAL A 163 -2.28 -0.64 4.92
CA VAL A 163 -1.69 -1.68 5.79
C VAL A 163 -1.96 -3.08 5.26
N ILE A 164 -3.18 -3.39 4.82
CA ILE A 164 -3.51 -4.68 4.19
C ILE A 164 -2.61 -4.93 2.98
N TRP A 165 -2.41 -3.90 2.14
CA TRP A 165 -1.50 -3.97 1.01
C TRP A 165 -0.06 -4.32 1.42
N ALA A 166 0.50 -3.60 2.40
CA ALA A 166 1.86 -3.85 2.87
C ALA A 166 2.01 -5.24 3.51
N VAL A 167 1.03 -5.66 4.32
CA VAL A 167 0.98 -6.99 4.94
C VAL A 167 0.95 -8.09 3.86
N ALA A 168 0.13 -7.93 2.81
CA ALA A 168 0.07 -8.88 1.71
C ALA A 168 1.40 -8.96 0.94
N CYS A 169 2.09 -7.83 0.73
CA CYS A 169 3.42 -7.84 0.12
C CYS A 169 4.44 -8.62 0.96
N VAL A 170 4.41 -8.47 2.30
CA VAL A 170 5.26 -9.27 3.20
C VAL A 170 4.86 -10.74 3.13
N TYR A 171 3.56 -11.04 3.19
CA TYR A 171 3.04 -12.41 3.15
C TYR A 171 3.57 -13.16 1.92
N VAL A 172 3.56 -12.56 0.75
CA VAL A 172 4.04 -13.21 -0.49
C VAL A 172 5.51 -13.64 -0.40
N VAL A 173 6.33 -12.98 0.41
CA VAL A 173 7.73 -13.36 0.61
C VAL A 173 7.87 -14.49 1.62
N PHE A 174 7.16 -14.39 2.75
CA PHE A 174 7.40 -15.24 3.92
C PHE A 174 6.40 -16.40 4.08
N ALA A 175 5.27 -16.40 3.36
CA ALA A 175 4.24 -17.43 3.48
C ALA A 175 4.74 -18.86 3.22
N PRO A 176 5.59 -19.12 2.20
CA PRO A 176 6.14 -20.46 1.99
C PRO A 176 6.95 -21.01 3.18
N TYR A 177 7.44 -20.14 4.06
CA TYR A 177 8.20 -20.52 5.27
C TYR A 177 7.32 -20.80 6.48
N ILE A 178 6.04 -20.42 6.44
CA ILE A 178 5.10 -20.50 7.56
C ILE A 178 4.08 -21.62 7.34
N VAL A 179 3.63 -21.79 6.10
CA VAL A 179 2.68 -22.84 5.72
C VAL A 179 3.48 -24.06 5.24
N PRO A 180 3.37 -25.22 5.89
CA PRO A 180 4.08 -26.41 5.45
C PRO A 180 3.66 -26.77 4.01
N ALA A 181 4.64 -26.97 3.13
CA ALA A 181 4.43 -27.48 1.78
C ALA A 181 3.68 -28.83 1.84
N ARG A 182 2.71 -29.02 0.94
CA ARG A 182 1.95 -30.27 0.81
C ARG A 182 2.61 -31.22 -0.17
#